data_AF-A0A3S8W2Q1-F1
#
_entry.id   AF-A0A3S8W2Q1-F1
#
_cell.length_a   1.000
_cell.length_b   1.000
_cell.length_c   1.000
_cell.angle_alpha   90.00
_cell.angle_beta   90.00
_cell.angle_gamma   90.00
#
_symmetry.space_group_name_H-M   'P 1'
#
loop_
_entity.id
_entity.type
_entity.pdbx_description
1 polymer ?
#
loop_
_entity_poly.entity_id
_entity_poly.type
_entity_poly.pdbx_seq_one_letter_code
_entity_poly.pdbx_strand_id
1 'polypeptide(L)'
;MQELWPQLLQAIDERMRFAWILLSQNASVLFYDGSTLTLNMFSPGAYETLINSYCRRVLEEVLAELLSPPPAVELLVQGRIPSPSDLPSPEGPTQVDAPGTVPAADTSAEPDEALTAILYLVLAQTAFLLYEDGNSQAAALLADVEDIEHVPSDRSEEGEDVALIVPLYLVARFTPEVLAAIRPLLVHVAARHDLLVDNVSAIPALPETGDDWRQSLQEKLINKTSPSQYPRPRAEEAAATFSRDGFAFDAREQMLVYEALKRAQAQLPQDSTIAIFPLPRARVGSGSTWVPDFLVTASGRVGAIEVDEPHHHEHFAADAALDRSWRNSGIAHIERIQLKGFSADREVDVLIRQFLTRLHEHH
;
A
#
# COMPACT_ATOMS: atom_id res chain seq x y z
N MET A 1 -19.70 -21.94 -15.04
CA MET A 1 -18.50 -21.19 -14.58
C MET A 1 -18.11 -20.04 -15.50
N GLN A 2 -18.30 -20.15 -16.82
CA GLN A 2 -18.10 -19.01 -17.75
C GLN A 2 -18.95 -17.78 -17.40
N GLU A 3 -20.11 -17.98 -16.75
CA GLU A 3 -20.95 -16.90 -16.18
C GLU A 3 -20.58 -16.48 -14.75
N LEU A 4 -19.88 -17.34 -13.98
CA LEU A 4 -19.51 -17.07 -12.58
C LEU A 4 -18.20 -16.29 -12.47
N TRP A 5 -17.27 -16.48 -13.41
CA TRP A 5 -16.00 -15.75 -13.42
C TRP A 5 -16.18 -14.23 -13.62
N PRO A 6 -17.04 -13.76 -14.56
CA PRO A 6 -17.36 -12.34 -14.66
C PRO A 6 -18.04 -11.78 -13.39
N GLN A 7 -18.94 -12.53 -12.76
CA GLN A 7 -19.60 -12.12 -11.51
C GLN A 7 -18.62 -12.04 -10.34
N LEU A 8 -17.69 -13.00 -10.25
CA LEU A 8 -16.61 -13.01 -9.28
C LEU A 8 -15.70 -11.79 -9.48
N LEU A 9 -15.27 -11.52 -10.71
CA LEU A 9 -14.47 -10.36 -11.02
C LEU A 9 -15.21 -9.06 -10.71
N GLN A 10 -16.49 -8.94 -11.06
CA GLN A 10 -17.30 -7.75 -10.73
C GLN A 10 -17.37 -7.51 -9.22
N ALA A 11 -17.63 -8.55 -8.42
CA ALA A 11 -17.68 -8.41 -6.97
C ALA A 11 -16.29 -8.16 -6.34
N ILE A 12 -15.20 -8.60 -6.97
CA ILE A 12 -13.83 -8.23 -6.56
C ILE A 12 -13.52 -6.78 -6.92
N ASP A 13 -14.00 -6.29 -8.06
CA ASP A 13 -13.81 -4.90 -8.50
C ASP A 13 -14.42 -3.90 -7.51
N GLU A 14 -15.63 -4.18 -7.04
CA GLU A 14 -16.33 -3.39 -6.01
C GLU A 14 -15.59 -3.35 -4.66
N ARG A 15 -14.70 -4.31 -4.38
CA ARG A 15 -13.95 -4.40 -3.11
C ARG A 15 -12.54 -3.87 -3.21
N MET A 16 -11.84 -4.24 -4.28
CA MET A 16 -10.43 -3.94 -4.43
C MET A 16 -10.05 -4.00 -5.91
N ARG A 17 -10.14 -2.84 -6.57
CA ARG A 17 -9.76 -2.61 -7.97
C ARG A 17 -8.41 -3.25 -8.33
N PHE A 18 -7.43 -3.21 -7.41
CA PHE A 18 -6.13 -3.85 -7.63
C PHE A 18 -6.19 -5.38 -7.74
N ALA A 19 -6.96 -6.07 -6.88
CA ALA A 19 -7.17 -7.52 -7.01
C ALA A 19 -7.93 -7.86 -8.29
N TRP A 20 -8.89 -7.03 -8.68
CA TRP A 20 -9.60 -7.20 -9.94
C TRP A 20 -8.66 -7.09 -11.14
N ILE A 21 -7.80 -6.06 -11.19
CA ILE A 21 -6.78 -5.89 -12.23
C ILE A 21 -5.85 -7.10 -12.27
N LEU A 22 -5.35 -7.51 -11.10
CA LEU A 22 -4.43 -8.65 -10.98
C LEU A 22 -5.06 -9.93 -11.56
N LEU A 23 -6.30 -10.25 -11.18
CA LEU A 23 -6.97 -11.49 -11.58
C LEU A 23 -7.55 -11.44 -13.00
N SER A 24 -8.15 -10.34 -13.41
CA SER A 24 -8.75 -10.19 -14.75
C SER A 24 -7.72 -10.27 -15.87
N GLN A 25 -6.49 -9.79 -15.61
CA GLN A 25 -5.43 -9.75 -16.62
C GLN A 25 -4.45 -10.92 -16.52
N ASN A 26 -4.23 -11.48 -15.33
CA ASN A 26 -3.19 -12.49 -15.10
C ASN A 26 -3.73 -13.86 -14.70
N ALA A 27 -5.05 -14.05 -14.62
CA ALA A 27 -5.64 -15.33 -14.26
C ALA A 27 -6.77 -15.73 -15.22
N SER A 28 -6.94 -17.03 -15.40
CA SER A 28 -8.12 -17.63 -16.03
C SER A 28 -8.55 -18.85 -15.25
N VAL A 29 -9.83 -19.21 -15.40
CA VAL A 29 -10.33 -20.44 -14.81
C VAL A 29 -9.86 -21.61 -15.66
N LEU A 30 -9.16 -22.55 -15.02
CA LEU A 30 -8.81 -23.82 -15.64
C LEU A 30 -9.88 -24.88 -15.41
N PHE A 31 -10.37 -25.01 -14.17
CA PHE A 31 -11.34 -26.04 -13.80
C PHE A 31 -12.16 -25.66 -12.56
N TYR A 32 -13.38 -26.17 -12.46
CA TYR A 32 -14.22 -26.06 -11.27
C TYR A 32 -15.16 -27.26 -11.16
N ASP A 33 -15.11 -27.99 -10.05
CA ASP A 33 -15.94 -29.18 -9.81
C ASP A 33 -17.03 -29.02 -8.74
N GLY A 34 -17.21 -27.80 -8.23
CA GLY A 34 -18.14 -27.53 -7.13
C GLY A 34 -17.47 -27.48 -5.75
N SER A 35 -16.33 -28.15 -5.58
CA SER A 35 -15.55 -28.18 -4.33
C SER A 35 -14.19 -27.50 -4.45
N THR A 36 -13.61 -27.45 -5.64
CA THR A 36 -12.31 -26.85 -5.93
C THR A 36 -12.40 -25.99 -7.18
N LEU A 37 -11.86 -24.77 -7.10
CA LEU A 37 -11.68 -23.84 -8.20
C LEU A 37 -10.19 -23.76 -8.53
N THR A 38 -9.81 -24.23 -9.72
CA THR A 38 -8.43 -24.14 -10.22
C THR A 38 -8.29 -22.94 -11.14
N LEU A 39 -7.41 -22.00 -10.78
CA LEU A 39 -7.03 -20.87 -11.61
C LEU A 39 -5.66 -21.10 -12.24
N ASN A 40 -5.54 -20.79 -13.52
CA ASN A 40 -4.28 -20.71 -14.22
C ASN A 40 -3.78 -19.26 -14.21
N MET A 41 -2.63 -19.04 -13.59
CA MET A 41 -1.90 -17.79 -13.54
C MET A 41 -0.94 -17.72 -14.74
N PHE A 42 -1.05 -16.65 -15.52
CA PHE A 42 -0.24 -16.44 -16.72
C PHE A 42 1.15 -15.87 -16.41
N SER A 43 1.30 -15.25 -15.24
CA SER A 43 2.54 -14.63 -14.77
C SER A 43 2.95 -15.17 -13.40
N PRO A 44 4.20 -15.69 -13.24
CA PRO A 44 4.75 -16.07 -11.94
C PRO A 44 4.74 -14.90 -10.93
N GLY A 45 5.04 -13.67 -11.40
CA GLY A 45 4.99 -12.49 -10.53
C GLY A 45 3.58 -12.14 -10.07
N ALA A 46 2.57 -12.35 -10.92
CA ALA A 46 1.17 -12.17 -10.53
C ALA A 46 0.71 -13.26 -9.54
N TYR A 47 1.19 -14.50 -9.70
CA TYR A 47 1.00 -15.57 -8.72
C TYR A 47 1.61 -15.21 -7.36
N GLU A 48 2.87 -14.77 -7.34
CA GLU A 48 3.53 -14.33 -6.10
C GLU A 48 2.82 -13.14 -5.47
N THR A 49 2.38 -12.18 -6.28
CA THR A 49 1.60 -11.02 -5.80
C THR A 49 0.26 -11.47 -5.22
N LEU A 50 -0.46 -12.40 -5.87
CA LEU A 50 -1.73 -12.92 -5.37
C LEU A 50 -1.54 -13.63 -4.02
N ILE A 51 -0.53 -14.52 -3.93
CA ILE A 51 -0.22 -15.29 -2.72
C ILE A 51 0.28 -14.40 -1.56
N ASN A 52 1.11 -13.41 -1.84
CA ASN A 52 1.80 -12.60 -0.82
C ASN A 52 1.07 -11.28 -0.48
N SER A 53 -0.12 -11.03 -1.05
CA SER A 53 -0.91 -9.82 -0.79
C SER A 53 -2.32 -10.13 -0.32
N TYR A 54 -3.04 -9.09 0.09
CA TYR A 54 -4.45 -9.18 0.48
C TYR A 54 -5.37 -9.58 -0.68
N CYS A 55 -4.89 -9.61 -1.94
CA CYS A 55 -5.68 -9.98 -3.11
C CYS A 55 -6.25 -11.40 -3.02
N ARG A 56 -5.49 -12.36 -2.48
CA ARG A 56 -5.98 -13.72 -2.30
C ARG A 56 -7.15 -13.79 -1.32
N ARG A 57 -7.08 -13.00 -0.25
CA ARG A 57 -8.15 -12.97 0.75
C ARG A 57 -9.43 -12.38 0.18
N VAL A 58 -9.33 -11.30 -0.59
CA VAL A 58 -10.49 -10.71 -1.29
C VAL A 58 -11.12 -11.73 -2.26
N LEU A 59 -10.31 -12.50 -2.99
CA LEU A 59 -10.81 -13.57 -3.86
C LEU A 59 -11.58 -14.65 -3.07
N GLU A 60 -11.03 -15.11 -1.94
CA GLU A 60 -11.67 -16.15 -1.10
C GLU A 60 -12.95 -15.64 -0.42
N GLU A 61 -12.96 -14.38 0.04
CA GLU A 61 -14.14 -13.74 0.64
C GLU A 61 -15.29 -13.61 -0.36
N VAL A 62 -15.00 -13.14 -1.58
CA VAL A 62 -16.04 -13.04 -2.63
C VAL A 62 -16.53 -14.44 -3.05
N LEU A 63 -15.64 -15.44 -3.11
CA LEU A 63 -16.03 -16.81 -3.39
C LEU A 63 -16.97 -17.38 -2.31
N ALA A 64 -16.74 -17.08 -1.04
CA ALA A 64 -17.60 -17.54 0.06
C ALA A 64 -19.00 -16.90 0.04
N GLU A 65 -19.12 -15.69 -0.51
CA GLU A 65 -20.41 -15.03 -0.67
C GLU A 65 -21.19 -15.54 -1.88
N LEU A 66 -20.51 -15.78 -2.99
CA LEU A 66 -21.14 -16.26 -4.21
C LEU A 66 -21.44 -17.76 -4.16
N LEU A 67 -20.66 -18.54 -3.39
CA LEU A 67 -20.75 -19.99 -3.32
C LEU A 67 -20.75 -20.48 -1.86
N SER A 68 -21.79 -21.23 -1.50
CA SER A 68 -21.91 -21.85 -0.18
C SER A 68 -22.15 -23.36 -0.34
N PRO A 69 -21.18 -24.23 0.04
CA PRO A 69 -19.90 -23.91 0.70
C PRO A 69 -18.85 -23.29 -0.26
N PRO A 70 -17.88 -22.50 0.27
CA PRO A 70 -16.81 -21.95 -0.55
C PRO A 70 -15.91 -23.06 -1.11
N PRO A 71 -15.53 -22.99 -2.39
CA PRO A 71 -14.58 -23.94 -2.95
C PRO A 71 -13.15 -23.67 -2.52
N ALA A 72 -12.32 -24.71 -2.43
CA ALA A 72 -10.88 -24.58 -2.27
C ALA A 72 -10.28 -23.93 -3.54
N VAL A 73 -9.35 -23.00 -3.39
CA VAL A 73 -8.69 -22.34 -4.53
C VAL A 73 -7.34 -23.00 -4.79
N GLU A 74 -7.17 -23.57 -5.97
CA GLU A 74 -5.89 -24.09 -6.46
C GLU A 74 -5.34 -23.15 -7.53
N LEU A 75 -4.05 -22.82 -7.43
CA LEU A 75 -3.37 -21.92 -8.36
C LEU A 75 -2.28 -22.69 -9.10
N LEU A 76 -2.36 -22.69 -10.44
CA LEU A 76 -1.30 -23.20 -11.32
C LEU A 76 -0.63 -22.04 -12.02
N VAL A 77 0.66 -22.15 -12.31
CA VAL A 77 1.38 -21.16 -13.12
C VAL A 77 1.66 -21.77 -14.49
N GLN A 78 1.14 -21.16 -15.55
CA GLN A 78 1.24 -21.66 -16.93
C GLN A 78 0.90 -23.17 -17.07
N GLY A 79 -0.12 -23.63 -16.33
CA GLY A 79 -0.59 -25.02 -16.37
C GLY A 79 0.28 -26.04 -15.61
N ARG A 80 1.21 -25.60 -14.75
CA ARG A 80 2.02 -26.49 -13.89
C ARG A 80 1.85 -26.14 -12.40
N ILE A 81 2.02 -27.15 -11.55
CA ILE A 81 2.12 -26.97 -10.09
C ILE A 81 3.51 -26.39 -9.80
N PRO A 82 3.64 -25.21 -9.17
CA PRO A 82 4.93 -24.59 -8.92
C PRO A 82 5.78 -25.45 -7.98
N SER A 83 6.98 -25.82 -8.42
CA SER A 83 8.00 -26.45 -7.58
C SER A 83 9.02 -25.39 -7.15
N PRO A 84 9.63 -25.49 -5.95
CA PRO A 84 10.65 -24.53 -5.49
C PRO A 84 11.92 -24.48 -6.37
N SER A 85 12.01 -25.30 -7.42
CA SER A 85 13.06 -25.31 -8.43
C SER A 85 12.74 -24.50 -9.69
N ASP A 86 11.54 -23.91 -9.80
CA ASP A 86 11.13 -23.09 -10.96
C ASP A 86 11.54 -21.60 -10.85
N LEU A 87 12.42 -21.26 -9.90
CA LEU A 87 13.01 -19.92 -9.79
C LEU A 87 13.96 -19.67 -10.98
N PRO A 88 13.77 -18.60 -11.78
CA PRO A 88 14.63 -18.36 -12.95
C PRO A 88 16.03 -17.92 -12.51
N SER A 89 17.05 -18.64 -12.99
CA SER A 89 18.43 -18.14 -13.08
C SER A 89 18.57 -17.25 -14.33
N PRO A 90 19.52 -16.30 -14.35
CA PRO A 90 19.60 -15.30 -15.40
C PRO A 90 20.25 -15.91 -16.66
N GLU A 91 19.45 -16.27 -17.66
CA GLU A 91 19.95 -16.55 -19.01
C GLU A 91 19.17 -15.72 -20.05
N GLY A 92 19.92 -15.25 -21.05
CA GLY A 92 19.58 -14.18 -22.00
C GLY A 92 18.44 -14.48 -22.98
N PRO A 93 18.12 -13.49 -23.84
CA PRO A 93 16.85 -13.48 -24.56
C PRO A 93 16.87 -14.52 -25.67
N THR A 94 15.99 -15.52 -25.55
CA THR A 94 15.60 -16.36 -26.68
C THR A 94 14.14 -16.08 -27.02
N GLN A 95 13.96 -15.57 -28.23
CA GLN A 95 12.71 -15.27 -28.92
C GLN A 95 11.76 -16.48 -28.95
N VAL A 96 10.47 -16.25 -28.66
CA VAL A 96 9.38 -17.19 -28.95
C VAL A 96 8.22 -16.45 -29.62
N ASP A 97 7.79 -17.04 -30.73
CA ASP A 97 6.69 -16.67 -31.63
C ASP A 97 5.31 -16.54 -30.95
N ALA A 98 4.46 -15.74 -31.59
CA ALA A 98 3.02 -15.63 -31.36
C ALA A 98 2.28 -16.97 -31.60
N PRO A 99 1.09 -17.16 -30.99
CA PRO A 99 -0.13 -16.86 -31.75
C PRO A 99 -1.35 -16.40 -30.93
N GLY A 100 -2.29 -15.73 -31.61
CA GLY A 100 -3.72 -16.03 -31.44
C GLY A 100 -4.60 -14.99 -30.75
N THR A 101 -5.26 -14.17 -31.57
CA THR A 101 -6.39 -13.27 -31.30
C THR A 101 -7.53 -13.90 -30.49
N VAL A 102 -8.06 -13.15 -29.51
CA VAL A 102 -9.41 -13.30 -28.92
C VAL A 102 -9.98 -11.88 -28.71
N PRO A 103 -11.30 -11.63 -28.89
CA PRO A 103 -11.83 -10.32 -29.24
C PRO A 103 -12.10 -9.41 -28.04
N ALA A 104 -12.05 -8.11 -28.32
CA ALA A 104 -12.29 -6.99 -27.44
C ALA A 104 -13.68 -7.03 -26.78
N ALA A 105 -13.72 -6.79 -25.47
CA ALA A 105 -14.90 -6.33 -24.77
C ALA A 105 -14.71 -4.84 -24.51
N ASP A 106 -15.56 -4.04 -25.15
CA ASP A 106 -15.66 -2.59 -24.99
C ASP A 106 -15.95 -2.23 -23.53
N THR A 107 -15.07 -1.44 -22.93
CA THR A 107 -15.40 -0.52 -21.84
C THR A 107 -14.70 0.77 -22.19
N SER A 108 -15.45 1.69 -22.81
CA SER A 108 -14.98 3.03 -23.13
C SER A 108 -14.86 3.83 -21.84
N ALA A 109 -13.69 3.73 -21.19
CA ALA A 109 -13.20 4.79 -20.31
C ALA A 109 -13.09 6.08 -21.14
N GLU A 110 -13.44 7.23 -20.55
CA GLU A 110 -13.18 8.52 -21.20
C GLU A 110 -11.66 8.60 -21.50
N PRO A 111 -11.26 9.09 -22.69
CA PRO A 111 -9.88 9.01 -23.15
C PRO A 111 -8.86 9.66 -22.19
N ASP A 112 -9.32 10.64 -21.40
CA ASP A 112 -8.51 11.33 -20.40
C ASP A 112 -8.19 10.43 -19.19
N GLU A 113 -9.18 9.67 -18.69
CA GLU A 113 -9.02 8.78 -17.54
C GLU A 113 -8.13 7.55 -17.89
N ALA A 114 -8.24 7.07 -19.12
CA ALA A 114 -7.37 6.02 -19.64
C ALA A 114 -5.90 6.49 -19.74
N LEU A 115 -5.68 7.73 -20.19
CA LEU A 115 -4.35 8.32 -20.28
C LEU A 115 -3.73 8.54 -18.89
N THR A 116 -4.50 9.07 -17.93
CA THR A 116 -4.05 9.22 -16.53
C THR A 116 -3.63 7.88 -15.92
N ALA A 117 -4.41 6.82 -16.15
CA ALA A 117 -4.08 5.48 -15.66
C ALA A 117 -2.77 4.94 -16.28
N ILE A 118 -2.55 5.20 -17.57
CA ILE A 118 -1.31 4.80 -18.27
C ILE A 118 -0.11 5.57 -17.72
N LEU A 119 -0.22 6.89 -17.54
CA LEU A 119 0.87 7.68 -16.98
C LEU A 119 1.23 7.25 -15.56
N TYR A 120 0.24 6.96 -14.73
CA TYR A 120 0.47 6.44 -13.39
C TYR A 120 1.20 5.08 -13.43
N LEU A 121 0.83 4.21 -14.37
CA LEU A 121 1.52 2.93 -14.58
C LEU A 121 2.97 3.14 -15.06
N VAL A 122 3.20 4.09 -15.97
CA VAL A 122 4.54 4.47 -16.44
C VAL A 122 5.41 4.97 -15.28
N LEU A 123 4.86 5.83 -14.43
CA LEU A 123 5.54 6.34 -13.23
C LEU A 123 5.94 5.20 -12.29
N ALA A 124 4.99 4.30 -11.99
CA ALA A 124 5.22 3.16 -11.10
C ALA A 124 6.29 2.20 -11.65
N GLN A 125 6.18 1.76 -12.90
CA GLN A 125 7.14 0.86 -13.53
C GLN A 125 8.54 1.49 -13.61
N THR A 126 8.63 2.78 -13.89
CA THR A 126 9.89 3.53 -13.89
C THR A 126 10.54 3.53 -12.50
N ALA A 127 9.76 3.75 -11.44
CA ALA A 127 10.26 3.73 -10.07
C ALA A 127 10.80 2.35 -9.67
N PHE A 128 10.12 1.26 -10.04
CA PHE A 128 10.59 -0.10 -9.80
C PHE A 128 11.87 -0.42 -10.58
N LEU A 129 11.96 -0.05 -11.86
CA LEU A 129 13.17 -0.25 -12.65
C LEU A 129 14.37 0.53 -12.10
N LEU A 130 14.18 1.76 -11.63
CA LEU A 130 15.23 2.52 -10.94
C LEU A 130 15.70 1.83 -9.67
N TYR A 131 14.78 1.21 -8.91
CA TYR A 131 15.14 0.45 -7.73
C TYR A 131 15.95 -0.80 -8.08
N GLU A 132 15.54 -1.56 -9.09
CA GLU A 132 16.25 -2.73 -9.60
C GLU A 132 17.64 -2.39 -10.16
N ASP A 133 17.78 -1.23 -10.80
CA ASP A 133 19.06 -0.69 -11.29
C ASP A 133 19.95 -0.12 -10.16
N GLY A 134 19.52 -0.21 -8.89
CA GLY A 134 20.25 0.24 -7.71
C GLY A 134 20.16 1.75 -7.46
N ASN A 135 19.37 2.49 -8.24
CA ASN A 135 19.15 3.92 -8.09
C ASN A 135 18.03 4.24 -7.09
N SER A 136 18.22 3.76 -5.85
CA SER A 136 17.21 3.84 -4.78
C SER A 136 16.79 5.27 -4.43
N GLN A 137 17.66 6.26 -4.65
CA GLN A 137 17.35 7.67 -4.40
C GLN A 137 16.32 8.21 -5.40
N ALA A 138 16.50 7.93 -6.69
CA ALA A 138 15.57 8.35 -7.74
C ALA A 138 14.23 7.61 -7.61
N ALA A 139 14.25 6.32 -7.30
CA ALA A 139 13.06 5.53 -7.05
C ALA A 139 12.23 6.07 -5.87
N ALA A 140 12.88 6.42 -4.75
CA ALA A 140 12.20 7.01 -3.60
C ALA A 140 11.59 8.38 -3.92
N LEU A 141 12.28 9.20 -4.72
CA LEU A 141 11.74 10.49 -5.17
C LEU A 141 10.53 10.33 -6.09
N LEU A 142 10.53 9.33 -7.00
CA LEU A 142 9.36 9.03 -7.82
C LEU A 142 8.15 8.54 -7.01
N ALA A 143 8.38 7.84 -5.89
CA ALA A 143 7.30 7.42 -5.00
C ALA A 143 6.62 8.58 -4.24
N ASP A 144 7.31 9.73 -4.13
CA ASP A 144 6.79 10.96 -3.52
C ASP A 144 6.21 11.94 -4.55
N VAL A 145 6.14 11.55 -5.84
CA VAL A 145 5.45 12.32 -6.90
C VAL A 145 3.94 12.21 -6.67
N GLU A 146 3.25 13.35 -6.64
CA GLU A 146 1.80 13.41 -6.41
C GLU A 146 1.01 13.01 -7.67
N ASP A 147 1.48 13.46 -8.83
CA ASP A 147 0.85 13.18 -10.12
C ASP A 147 1.85 13.27 -11.28
N ILE A 148 1.45 12.82 -12.46
CA ILE A 148 2.23 12.86 -13.69
C ILE A 148 1.33 13.36 -14.83
N GLU A 149 1.71 14.51 -15.39
CA GLU A 149 0.87 15.23 -16.35
C GLU A 149 1.61 15.42 -17.68
N HIS A 150 0.86 15.40 -18.78
CA HIS A 150 1.37 15.87 -20.07
C HIS A 150 1.42 17.39 -20.07
N VAL A 151 2.57 17.94 -20.45
CA VAL A 151 2.74 19.36 -20.70
C VAL A 151 2.72 19.57 -22.21
N PRO A 152 1.73 20.33 -22.75
CA PRO A 152 1.75 20.69 -24.15
C PRO A 152 3.01 21.52 -24.43
N SER A 153 3.90 20.97 -25.24
CA SER A 153 5.12 21.64 -25.67
C SER A 153 4.81 22.47 -26.92
N ASP A 154 5.14 23.77 -26.89
CA ASP A 154 5.16 24.63 -28.09
C ASP A 154 6.27 24.23 -29.09
N ARG A 155 7.12 23.26 -28.73
CA ARG A 155 8.29 22.83 -29.51
C ARG A 155 8.19 21.35 -29.83
N SER A 156 7.81 21.10 -31.08
CA SER A 156 8.04 19.92 -31.92
C SER A 156 6.84 19.00 -32.18
N GLU A 157 6.74 18.59 -33.45
CA GLU A 157 5.61 17.90 -34.06
C GLU A 157 5.63 16.37 -33.82
N GLU A 158 6.46 15.84 -32.90
CA GLU A 158 6.72 14.39 -32.81
C GLU A 158 6.84 13.79 -31.37
N GLY A 159 6.83 14.58 -30.28
CA GLY A 159 6.88 14.01 -28.92
C GLY A 159 6.39 14.96 -27.82
N GLU A 160 5.98 14.37 -26.70
CA GLU A 160 5.31 15.06 -25.58
C GLU A 160 6.28 15.30 -24.41
N ASP A 161 6.15 16.46 -23.77
CA ASP A 161 6.84 16.76 -22.52
C ASP A 161 6.00 16.26 -21.35
N VAL A 162 6.62 15.58 -20.39
CA VAL A 162 5.95 15.10 -19.18
C VAL A 162 6.47 15.84 -17.96
N ALA A 163 5.54 16.24 -17.10
CA ALA A 163 5.81 16.84 -15.81
C ALA A 163 5.48 15.86 -14.68
N LEU A 164 6.47 15.63 -13.82
CA LEU A 164 6.27 15.06 -12.50
C LEU A 164 5.77 16.19 -11.59
N ILE A 165 4.56 16.02 -11.07
CA ILE A 165 3.92 16.94 -10.13
C ILE A 165 4.42 16.60 -8.73
N VAL A 166 5.22 17.49 -8.16
CA VAL A 166 6.02 17.22 -6.96
C VAL A 166 5.65 18.19 -5.84
N PRO A 167 5.56 17.76 -4.58
CA PRO A 167 5.40 18.69 -3.46
C PRO A 167 6.48 19.77 -3.50
N LEU A 168 6.11 21.05 -3.33
CA LEU A 168 7.03 22.20 -3.50
C LEU A 168 8.38 22.06 -2.77
N TYR A 169 8.40 21.46 -1.57
CA TYR A 169 9.63 21.25 -0.79
C TYR A 169 10.54 20.15 -1.34
N LEU A 170 10.05 19.25 -2.19
CA LEU A 170 10.80 18.18 -2.83
C LEU A 170 11.33 18.57 -4.21
N VAL A 171 10.81 19.62 -4.86
CA VAL A 171 11.26 20.06 -6.20
C VAL A 171 12.78 20.22 -6.27
N ALA A 172 13.39 20.81 -5.24
CA ALA A 172 14.84 21.01 -5.17
C ALA A 172 15.66 19.71 -5.11
N ARG A 173 15.03 18.56 -4.79
CA ARG A 173 15.68 17.24 -4.76
C ARG A 173 15.70 16.55 -6.13
N PHE A 174 14.89 17.00 -7.09
CA PHE A 174 14.93 16.56 -8.48
C PHE A 174 16.03 17.31 -9.22
N THR A 175 17.29 17.03 -8.86
CA THR A 175 18.45 17.66 -9.49
C THR A 175 18.59 17.21 -10.95
N PRO A 176 19.36 17.94 -11.80
CA PRO A 176 19.61 17.52 -13.17
C PRO A 176 20.15 16.09 -13.28
N GLU A 177 20.96 15.64 -12.32
CA GLU A 177 21.50 14.29 -12.26
C GLU A 177 20.42 13.24 -11.98
N VAL A 178 19.49 13.54 -11.07
CA VAL A 178 18.35 12.66 -10.75
C VAL A 178 17.41 12.56 -11.95
N LEU A 179 17.09 13.69 -12.59
CA LEU A 179 16.27 13.70 -13.80
C LEU A 179 16.94 12.97 -14.96
N ALA A 180 18.27 13.07 -15.10
CA ALA A 180 19.04 12.33 -16.09
C ALA A 180 19.02 10.81 -15.86
N ALA A 181 18.87 10.36 -14.61
CA ALA A 181 18.69 8.94 -14.29
C ALA A 181 17.25 8.46 -14.57
N ILE A 182 16.25 9.29 -14.26
CA ILE A 182 14.83 8.96 -14.43
C ILE A 182 14.43 8.92 -15.90
N ARG A 183 14.80 9.96 -16.66
CA ARG A 183 14.35 10.18 -18.05
C ARG A 183 14.50 8.96 -18.96
N PRO A 184 15.67 8.31 -19.11
CA PRO A 184 15.82 7.21 -20.06
C PRO A 184 14.92 6.02 -19.74
N LEU A 185 14.69 5.72 -18.46
CA LEU A 185 13.80 4.65 -18.04
C LEU A 185 12.33 5.05 -18.25
N LEU A 186 11.95 6.28 -17.90
CA LEU A 186 10.58 6.76 -18.10
C LEU A 186 10.19 6.73 -19.58
N VAL A 187 11.06 7.25 -20.45
CA VAL A 187 10.85 7.22 -21.90
C VAL A 187 10.74 5.79 -22.41
N HIS A 188 11.61 4.89 -21.92
CA HIS A 188 11.58 3.48 -22.31
C HIS A 188 10.31 2.76 -21.87
N VAL A 189 9.77 3.09 -20.70
CA VAL A 189 8.52 2.54 -20.18
C VAL A 189 7.32 3.14 -20.92
N ALA A 190 7.27 4.46 -21.08
CA ALA A 190 6.22 5.18 -21.81
C ALA A 190 6.03 4.62 -23.24
N ALA A 191 7.13 4.37 -23.95
CA ALA A 191 7.09 3.80 -25.30
C ALA A 191 6.48 2.39 -25.36
N ARG A 192 6.49 1.62 -24.25
CA ARG A 192 5.79 0.31 -24.19
C ARG A 192 4.28 0.43 -24.01
N HIS A 193 3.82 1.61 -23.60
CA HIS A 193 2.40 1.94 -23.47
C HIS A 193 1.94 2.90 -24.57
N ASP A 194 2.64 2.90 -25.71
CA ASP A 194 2.34 3.73 -26.88
C ASP A 194 2.37 5.25 -26.64
N LEU A 195 3.11 5.70 -25.62
CA LEU A 195 3.34 7.13 -25.33
C LEU A 195 4.72 7.58 -25.80
N LEU A 196 4.77 8.68 -26.55
CA LEU A 196 6.00 9.29 -27.04
C LEU A 196 6.41 10.44 -26.11
N VAL A 197 7.25 10.13 -25.14
CA VAL A 197 7.78 11.12 -24.18
C VAL A 197 9.18 11.54 -24.59
N ASP A 198 9.40 12.85 -24.75
CA ASP A 198 10.70 13.40 -25.11
C ASP A 198 11.44 13.93 -23.89
N ASN A 199 10.75 14.70 -23.05
CA ASN A 199 11.36 15.37 -21.92
C ASN A 199 10.62 15.07 -20.62
N VAL A 200 11.37 15.07 -19.52
CA VAL A 200 10.84 14.88 -18.17
C VAL A 200 11.29 16.03 -17.31
N SER A 201 10.33 16.70 -16.68
CA SER A 201 10.59 17.79 -15.74
C SER A 201 9.92 17.51 -14.41
N ALA A 202 10.40 18.16 -13.34
CA ALA A 202 9.73 18.15 -12.04
C ALA A 202 9.25 19.56 -11.73
N ILE A 203 7.94 19.73 -11.53
CA ILE A 203 7.32 21.02 -11.25
C ILE A 203 6.50 20.95 -9.95
N PRO A 204 6.36 22.06 -9.22
CA PRO A 204 5.61 22.06 -7.98
C PRO A 204 4.12 21.79 -8.23
N ALA A 205 3.53 20.93 -7.41
CA ALA A 205 2.09 20.80 -7.27
C ALA A 205 1.46 22.17 -6.95
N LEU A 206 0.43 22.52 -7.71
CA LEU A 206 -0.33 23.74 -7.46
C LEU A 206 -1.27 23.49 -6.27
N PRO A 207 -1.38 24.45 -5.33
CA PRO A 207 -2.33 24.30 -4.23
C PRO A 207 -3.76 24.35 -4.76
N GLU A 208 -4.63 23.51 -4.21
CA GLU A 208 -6.07 23.66 -4.40
C GLU A 208 -6.53 25.01 -3.83
N THR A 209 -7.28 25.77 -4.62
CA THR A 209 -7.78 27.10 -4.21
C THR A 209 -9.31 27.14 -4.34
N GLY A 210 -9.98 27.46 -3.24
CA GLY A 210 -11.41 27.78 -3.22
C GLY A 210 -11.67 29.25 -3.55
N ASP A 211 -12.95 29.59 -3.74
CA ASP A 211 -13.38 30.97 -4.05
C ASP A 211 -12.98 32.00 -2.98
N ASP A 212 -12.77 31.54 -1.74
CA ASP A 212 -12.37 32.32 -0.57
C ASP A 212 -10.85 32.41 -0.36
N TRP A 213 -10.02 31.95 -1.32
CA TRP A 213 -8.57 31.76 -1.15
C TRP A 213 -7.81 32.94 -0.54
N ARG A 214 -8.26 34.18 -0.77
CA ARG A 214 -7.65 35.38 -0.18
C ARG A 214 -7.80 35.41 1.34
N GLN A 215 -8.98 35.06 1.86
CA GLN A 215 -9.25 35.03 3.29
C GLN A 215 -8.52 33.86 3.94
N SER A 216 -8.61 32.66 3.36
CA SER A 216 -7.93 31.47 3.89
C SER A 216 -6.41 31.64 3.89
N LEU A 217 -5.83 32.31 2.89
CA LEU A 217 -4.40 32.65 2.88
C LEU A 217 -4.04 33.69 3.96
N GLN A 218 -4.85 34.75 4.12
CA GLN A 218 -4.64 35.76 5.16
C GLN A 218 -4.68 35.17 6.57
N GLU A 219 -5.62 34.27 6.84
CA GLU A 219 -5.72 33.56 8.12
C GLU A 219 -4.47 32.71 8.40
N LYS A 220 -3.97 31.95 7.41
CA LYS A 220 -2.73 31.18 7.53
C LYS A 220 -1.50 32.07 7.80
N LEU A 221 -1.43 33.23 7.15
CA LEU A 221 -0.36 34.22 7.36
C LEU A 221 -0.40 34.83 8.77
N ILE A 222 -1.59 35.15 9.28
CA ILE A 222 -1.78 35.70 10.64
C ILE A 222 -1.41 34.65 11.69
N ASN A 223 -1.83 33.40 11.47
CA ASN A 223 -1.65 32.31 12.41
C ASN A 223 -0.25 31.66 12.36
N LYS A 224 0.65 32.13 11.48
CA LYS A 224 2.00 31.56 11.24
C LYS A 224 1.98 30.04 11.04
N THR A 225 0.96 29.52 10.38
CA THR A 225 0.91 28.10 10.04
C THR A 225 1.91 27.85 8.93
N SER A 226 3.03 27.19 9.25
CA SER A 226 4.00 26.75 8.23
C SER A 226 3.31 25.85 7.20
N PRO A 227 3.71 25.91 5.91
CA PRO A 227 3.13 25.08 4.85
C PRO A 227 3.43 23.57 4.96
N SER A 228 3.93 23.07 6.10
CA SER A 228 4.22 21.66 6.33
C SER A 228 3.00 20.92 6.90
N GLN A 229 1.88 20.98 6.19
CA GLN A 229 0.80 20.00 6.29
C GLN A 229 0.25 19.85 4.88
N TYR A 230 1.02 19.15 4.04
CA TYR A 230 0.51 18.72 2.74
C TYR A 230 -0.65 17.76 3.00
N PRO A 231 -1.83 17.98 2.39
CA PRO A 231 -2.83 16.94 2.26
C PRO A 231 -2.18 15.81 1.46
N ARG A 232 -2.23 14.58 1.98
CA ARG A 232 -1.93 13.40 1.14
C ARG A 232 -2.98 13.34 0.02
N PRO A 233 -2.62 12.96 -1.21
CA PRO A 233 -3.62 12.74 -2.25
C PRO A 233 -4.54 11.58 -1.83
N ARG A 234 -5.83 11.92 -1.71
CA ARG A 234 -7.02 11.07 -1.81
C ARG A 234 -6.88 9.64 -1.27
N ALA A 235 -6.83 9.51 0.05
CA ALA A 235 -7.78 8.57 0.66
C ALA A 235 -9.11 9.30 0.63
N GLU A 236 -10.13 8.71 0.02
CA GLU A 236 -11.50 9.24 0.08
C GLU A 236 -11.78 9.71 1.51
N GLU A 237 -12.23 10.96 1.63
CA GLU A 237 -12.81 11.51 2.85
C GLU A 237 -14.11 10.74 3.16
N ALA A 238 -13.99 9.49 3.57
CA ALA A 238 -14.80 9.00 4.66
C ALA A 238 -14.27 9.72 5.90
N ALA A 239 -14.95 10.80 6.30
CA ALA A 239 -14.69 11.56 7.52
C ALA A 239 -14.10 10.64 8.59
N ALA A 240 -12.81 10.81 8.94
CA ALA A 240 -12.12 9.95 9.88
C ALA A 240 -12.85 10.00 11.22
N THR A 241 -13.76 9.06 11.42
CA THR A 241 -14.71 9.04 12.53
C THR A 241 -13.97 8.82 13.85
N PHE A 242 -12.72 8.34 13.77
CA PHE A 242 -11.82 8.08 14.89
C PHE A 242 -10.49 8.80 14.67
N SER A 243 -10.42 10.06 15.11
CA SER A 243 -9.20 10.87 15.07
C SER A 243 -8.93 11.55 16.42
N ARG A 244 -7.65 11.74 16.75
CA ARG A 244 -7.24 12.33 18.03
C ARG A 244 -5.83 12.90 17.95
N ASP A 245 -5.63 14.12 18.46
CA ASP A 245 -4.34 14.83 18.49
C ASP A 245 -3.59 14.87 17.13
N GLY A 246 -4.33 14.90 16.03
CA GLY A 246 -3.77 14.88 14.68
C GLY A 246 -3.43 13.49 14.13
N PHE A 247 -3.70 12.41 14.88
CA PHE A 247 -3.63 11.02 14.41
C PHE A 247 -5.00 10.53 13.95
N ALA A 248 -5.00 9.71 12.88
CA ALA A 248 -6.16 8.98 12.40
C ALA A 248 -6.02 7.50 12.76
N PHE A 249 -7.14 6.85 13.06
CA PHE A 249 -7.21 5.44 13.44
C PHE A 249 -8.22 4.73 12.54
N ASP A 250 -7.92 3.46 12.25
CA ASP A 250 -8.78 2.59 11.44
C ASP A 250 -9.98 2.08 12.25
N ALA A 251 -9.85 2.00 13.59
CA ALA A 251 -10.88 1.51 14.50
C ALA A 251 -11.01 2.34 15.79
N ARG A 252 -12.22 2.31 16.39
CA ARG A 252 -12.52 2.97 17.68
C ARG A 252 -11.67 2.41 18.81
N GLU A 253 -11.41 1.11 18.76
CA GLU A 253 -10.63 0.33 19.72
C GLU A 253 -9.19 0.83 19.78
N GLN A 254 -8.57 1.09 18.63
CA GLN A 254 -7.25 1.71 18.55
C GLN A 254 -7.25 3.11 19.20
N MET A 255 -8.25 3.94 18.91
CA MET A 255 -8.38 5.27 19.54
C MET A 255 -8.54 5.17 21.07
N LEU A 256 -9.25 4.16 21.59
CA LEU A 256 -9.37 3.92 23.03
C LEU A 256 -8.05 3.53 23.68
N VAL A 257 -7.26 2.67 23.02
CA VAL A 257 -5.91 2.30 23.45
C VAL A 257 -4.99 3.52 23.46
N TYR A 258 -5.06 4.36 22.44
CA TYR A 258 -4.32 5.63 22.39
C TYR A 258 -4.67 6.56 23.56
N GLU A 259 -5.95 6.77 23.83
CA GLU A 259 -6.39 7.61 24.95
C GLU A 259 -5.98 7.01 26.31
N ALA A 260 -5.99 5.69 26.46
CA ALA A 260 -5.51 5.00 27.66
C ALA A 260 -3.99 5.15 27.85
N LEU A 261 -3.21 5.06 26.77
CA LEU A 261 -1.76 5.32 26.80
C LEU A 261 -1.48 6.77 27.20
N LYS A 262 -2.23 7.75 26.69
CA LYS A 262 -2.11 9.16 27.12
C LYS A 262 -2.43 9.35 28.60
N ARG A 263 -3.50 8.73 29.10
CA ARG A 263 -3.84 8.77 30.53
C ARG A 263 -2.75 8.15 31.39
N ALA A 264 -2.15 7.05 30.94
CA ALA A 264 -1.02 6.42 31.61
C ALA A 264 0.22 7.33 31.61
N GLN A 265 0.55 7.93 30.46
CA GLN A 265 1.64 8.90 30.32
C GLN A 265 1.49 10.07 31.29
N ALA A 266 0.28 10.62 31.44
CA ALA A 266 0.00 11.73 32.35
C ALA A 266 0.11 11.35 33.85
N GLN A 267 0.07 10.07 34.20
CA GLN A 267 0.20 9.58 35.57
C GLN A 267 1.64 9.22 35.96
N LEU A 268 2.59 9.29 35.02
CA LEU A 268 3.98 8.98 35.28
C LEU A 268 4.67 10.06 36.15
N PRO A 269 5.67 9.69 36.97
CA PRO A 269 6.55 10.66 37.64
C PRO A 269 7.17 11.67 36.68
N GLN A 270 7.44 12.90 37.15
CA GLN A 270 7.93 14.02 36.33
C GLN A 270 9.25 13.74 35.58
N ASP A 271 10.07 12.83 36.06
CA ASP A 271 11.36 12.43 35.48
C ASP A 271 11.25 11.23 34.52
N SER A 272 10.04 10.76 34.23
CA SER A 272 9.78 9.61 33.37
C SER A 272 8.68 9.90 32.35
N THR A 273 8.75 9.25 31.19
CA THR A 273 7.72 9.35 30.17
C THR A 273 7.72 8.10 29.29
N ILE A 274 6.69 8.00 28.46
CA ILE A 274 6.63 7.07 27.33
C ILE A 274 6.50 7.88 26.04
N ALA A 275 7.04 7.38 24.93
CA ALA A 275 6.66 7.86 23.61
C ALA A 275 5.66 6.89 22.98
N ILE A 276 4.63 7.42 22.34
CA ILE A 276 3.53 6.66 21.75
C ILE A 276 3.55 6.92 20.24
N PHE A 277 3.68 5.85 19.46
CA PHE A 277 3.68 5.91 18.00
C PHE A 277 2.49 5.09 17.51
N PRO A 278 1.37 5.75 17.16
CA PRO A 278 0.22 5.09 16.53
C PRO A 278 0.54 4.70 15.09
N LEU A 279 0.10 3.52 14.67
CA LEU A 279 0.23 2.97 13.32
C LEU A 279 1.61 3.22 12.66
N PRO A 280 2.73 2.94 13.36
CA PRO A 280 4.04 3.25 12.83
C PRO A 280 4.40 2.23 11.75
N ARG A 281 4.63 2.71 10.53
CA ARG A 281 5.12 1.82 9.46
C ARG A 281 6.53 1.36 9.79
N ALA A 282 6.72 0.06 9.81
CA ALA A 282 8.01 -0.55 10.14
C ALA A 282 8.36 -1.66 9.14
N ARG A 283 9.65 -1.97 9.04
CA ARG A 283 10.16 -3.07 8.21
C ARG A 283 10.93 -4.01 9.12
N VAL A 284 10.54 -5.27 9.13
CA VAL A 284 11.16 -6.30 9.98
C VAL A 284 11.42 -7.55 9.14
N GLY A 285 12.61 -8.13 9.31
CA GLY A 285 13.06 -9.26 8.50
C GLY A 285 13.43 -8.87 7.06
N SER A 286 13.44 -9.85 6.15
CA SER A 286 14.02 -9.73 4.81
C SER A 286 13.10 -9.15 3.73
N GLY A 287 11.91 -8.63 4.05
CA GLY A 287 11.05 -8.11 2.97
C GLY A 287 9.74 -7.41 3.33
N SER A 288 9.07 -7.76 4.43
CA SER A 288 7.71 -7.25 4.68
C SER A 288 7.69 -5.93 5.45
N THR A 289 6.91 -4.97 4.95
CA THR A 289 6.47 -3.81 5.73
C THR A 289 5.29 -4.25 6.59
N TRP A 290 5.40 -4.06 7.89
CA TRP A 290 4.37 -4.38 8.85
C TRP A 290 4.09 -3.18 9.75
N VAL A 291 2.86 -3.08 10.24
CA VAL A 291 2.38 -1.94 11.02
C VAL A 291 1.76 -2.51 12.30
N PRO A 292 2.41 -2.39 13.48
CA PRO A 292 1.70 -2.61 14.72
C PRO A 292 0.67 -1.50 14.89
N ASP A 293 -0.38 -1.73 15.68
CA ASP A 293 -1.29 -0.64 16.04
C ASP A 293 -0.57 0.44 16.86
N PHE A 294 0.32 0.01 17.76
CA PHE A 294 1.16 0.94 18.52
C PHE A 294 2.58 0.41 18.71
N LEU A 295 3.55 1.32 18.60
CA LEU A 295 4.83 1.18 19.28
C LEU A 295 4.87 2.13 20.47
N VAL A 296 5.38 1.62 21.59
CA VAL A 296 5.55 2.40 22.81
C VAL A 296 7.00 2.27 23.26
N THR A 297 7.66 3.40 23.51
CA THR A 297 8.99 3.39 24.13
C THR A 297 8.90 3.83 25.57
N ALA A 298 9.57 3.11 26.47
CA ALA A 298 9.57 3.38 27.91
C ALA A 298 10.92 2.94 28.49
N SER A 299 11.59 3.83 29.24
CA SER A 299 12.87 3.52 29.93
C SER A 299 13.92 2.82 29.05
N GLY A 300 14.09 3.27 27.81
CA GLY A 300 15.07 2.71 26.86
C GLY A 300 14.64 1.39 26.20
N ARG A 301 13.40 0.96 26.38
CA ARG A 301 12.84 -0.26 25.80
C ARG A 301 11.70 0.07 24.85
N VAL A 302 11.43 -0.84 23.92
CA VAL A 302 10.36 -0.73 22.94
C VAL A 302 9.39 -1.88 23.13
N GLY A 303 8.10 -1.59 23.22
CA GLY A 303 7.02 -2.55 23.20
C GLY A 303 6.08 -2.31 22.03
N ALA A 304 5.43 -3.36 21.55
CA ALA A 304 4.39 -3.29 20.53
C ALA A 304 3.03 -3.70 21.12
N ILE A 305 1.96 -3.05 20.66
CA ILE A 305 0.58 -3.43 20.96
C ILE A 305 -0.13 -3.68 19.64
N GLU A 306 -0.84 -4.81 19.58
CA GLU A 306 -1.83 -5.13 18.55
C GLU A 306 -3.22 -5.15 19.20
N VAL A 307 -4.21 -4.58 18.52
CA VAL A 307 -5.60 -4.47 18.95
C VAL A 307 -6.41 -5.41 18.08
N ASP A 308 -6.60 -6.63 18.58
CA ASP A 308 -7.17 -7.75 17.81
C ASP A 308 -8.70 -7.58 17.57
N GLU A 309 -9.13 -7.87 16.35
CA GLU A 309 -10.54 -8.12 16.01
C GLU A 309 -10.94 -9.61 16.17
N PRO A 310 -12.22 -9.92 16.46
CA PRO A 310 -12.64 -11.22 17.01
C PRO A 310 -12.54 -12.47 16.11
N HIS A 311 -11.95 -12.38 14.91
CA HIS A 311 -12.00 -13.47 13.92
C HIS A 311 -10.65 -13.89 13.35
N HIS A 312 -9.52 -13.43 13.89
CA HIS A 312 -8.20 -13.88 13.46
C HIS A 312 -7.64 -15.02 14.32
N HIS A 313 -8.22 -16.21 14.17
CA HIS A 313 -7.69 -17.47 14.68
C HIS A 313 -7.26 -18.41 13.55
N GLU A 314 -6.65 -17.86 12.49
CA GLU A 314 -6.00 -18.67 11.47
C GLU A 314 -4.62 -18.07 11.23
N HIS A 315 -3.56 -18.89 11.39
CA HIS A 315 -2.11 -18.60 11.24
C HIS A 315 -1.25 -18.36 12.50
N PHE A 316 -1.50 -19.10 13.60
CA PHE A 316 -0.62 -19.18 14.78
C PHE A 316 0.89 -19.34 14.49
N ALA A 317 1.26 -20.00 13.39
CA ALA A 317 2.66 -20.21 13.00
C ALA A 317 3.31 -19.00 12.31
N ALA A 318 2.52 -18.20 11.56
CA ALA A 318 2.98 -16.97 10.92
C ALA A 318 3.17 -15.87 11.98
N ASP A 319 2.25 -15.78 12.93
CA ASP A 319 2.33 -14.83 14.05
C ASP A 319 3.53 -15.13 14.95
N ALA A 320 3.83 -16.41 15.23
CA ALA A 320 4.99 -16.77 16.03
C ALA A 320 6.33 -16.47 15.34
N ALA A 321 6.40 -16.54 14.00
CA ALA A 321 7.58 -16.18 13.22
C ALA A 321 7.77 -14.64 13.17
N LEU A 322 6.66 -13.92 13.05
CA LEU A 322 6.63 -12.46 13.09
C LEU A 322 7.01 -11.92 14.47
N ASP A 323 6.40 -12.44 15.54
CA ASP A 323 6.73 -12.13 16.93
C ASP A 323 8.20 -12.40 17.24
N ARG A 324 8.75 -13.49 16.70
CA ARG A 324 10.17 -13.80 16.84
C ARG A 324 11.05 -12.78 16.12
N SER A 325 10.64 -12.34 14.93
CA SER A 325 11.37 -11.33 14.18
C SER A 325 11.37 -9.98 14.89
N TRP A 326 10.25 -9.60 15.52
CA TRP A 326 10.12 -8.42 16.36
C TRP A 326 10.99 -8.46 17.62
N ARG A 327 10.98 -9.60 18.32
CA ARG A 327 11.86 -9.78 19.48
C ARG A 327 13.32 -9.74 19.08
N ASN A 328 13.69 -10.36 17.96
CA ASN A 328 15.04 -10.32 17.42
C ASN A 328 15.47 -8.91 16.96
N SER A 329 14.53 -8.04 16.59
CA SER A 329 14.82 -6.64 16.24
C SER A 329 14.88 -5.70 17.45
N GLY A 330 14.71 -6.22 18.67
CA GLY A 330 14.83 -5.44 19.91
C GLY A 330 13.50 -4.93 20.49
N ILE A 331 12.35 -5.40 20.00
CA ILE A 331 11.08 -5.21 20.71
C ILE A 331 11.05 -6.14 21.92
N ALA A 332 11.07 -5.56 23.11
CA ALA A 332 11.16 -6.29 24.36
C ALA A 332 9.85 -6.99 24.73
N HIS A 333 8.70 -6.40 24.36
CA HIS A 333 7.39 -6.93 24.71
C HIS A 333 6.37 -6.69 23.61
N ILE A 334 5.53 -7.70 23.33
CA ILE A 334 4.44 -7.63 22.35
C ILE A 334 3.18 -8.07 23.07
N GLU A 335 2.14 -7.24 23.04
CA GLU A 335 0.86 -7.52 23.69
C GLU A 335 -0.28 -7.44 22.68
N ARG A 336 -1.10 -8.49 22.62
CA ARG A 336 -2.34 -8.51 21.83
C ARG A 336 -3.51 -8.22 22.75
N ILE A 337 -4.22 -7.14 22.50
CA ILE A 337 -5.32 -6.64 23.33
C ILE A 337 -6.64 -6.88 22.59
N GLN A 338 -7.48 -7.75 23.14
CA GLN A 338 -8.85 -7.95 22.64
C GLN A 338 -9.83 -7.07 23.41
N LEU A 339 -10.54 -6.19 22.69
CA LEU A 339 -11.45 -5.20 23.28
C LEU A 339 -12.95 -5.51 23.10
N LYS A 340 -13.31 -6.74 22.71
CA LYS A 340 -14.71 -7.13 22.51
C LYS A 340 -15.52 -7.08 23.82
N GLY A 341 -16.56 -6.24 23.86
CA GLY A 341 -17.50 -6.16 25.00
C GLY A 341 -17.12 -5.16 26.10
N PHE A 342 -16.05 -4.39 25.93
CA PHE A 342 -15.63 -3.38 26.89
C PHE A 342 -16.53 -2.14 26.78
N SER A 343 -17.33 -1.88 27.82
CA SER A 343 -18.22 -0.71 27.87
C SER A 343 -17.62 0.49 28.62
N ALA A 344 -16.41 0.36 29.18
CA ALA A 344 -15.82 1.36 30.07
C ALA A 344 -14.30 1.54 29.91
N ASP A 345 -13.85 2.79 29.79
CA ASP A 345 -12.46 3.22 29.66
C ASP A 345 -11.51 2.64 30.72
N ARG A 346 -12.03 2.36 31.93
CA ARG A 346 -11.25 1.87 33.08
C ARG A 346 -10.63 0.48 32.87
N GLU A 347 -11.27 -0.36 32.06
CA GLU A 347 -10.79 -1.71 31.81
C GLU A 347 -9.58 -1.70 30.85
N VAL A 348 -9.60 -0.82 29.84
CA VAL A 348 -8.46 -0.57 28.94
C VAL A 348 -7.27 -0.01 29.72
N ASP A 349 -7.52 0.91 30.67
CA ASP A 349 -6.46 1.48 31.53
C ASP A 349 -5.74 0.41 32.38
N VAL A 350 -6.42 -0.68 32.75
CA VAL A 350 -5.76 -1.80 33.47
C VAL A 350 -4.82 -2.56 32.54
N LEU A 351 -5.27 -2.87 31.31
CA LEU A 351 -4.46 -3.58 30.31
C LEU A 351 -3.21 -2.78 29.93
N ILE A 352 -3.36 -1.46 29.70
CA ILE A 352 -2.23 -0.59 29.41
C ILE A 352 -1.22 -0.53 30.56
N ARG A 353 -1.69 -0.45 31.82
CA ARG A 353 -0.77 -0.49 32.96
C ARG A 353 -0.01 -1.80 33.04
N GLN A 354 -0.69 -2.94 32.83
CA GLN A 354 -0.04 -4.24 32.81
C GLN A 354 1.00 -4.34 31.68
N PHE A 355 0.68 -3.85 30.49
CA PHE A 355 1.61 -3.77 29.36
C PHE A 355 2.86 -2.96 29.73
N LEU A 356 2.70 -1.76 30.30
CA LEU A 356 3.82 -0.91 30.69
C LEU A 356 4.67 -1.52 31.79
N THR A 357 4.06 -2.22 32.76
CA THR A 357 4.78 -2.98 33.79
C THR A 357 5.60 -4.10 33.17
N ARG A 358 5.02 -4.91 32.28
CA ARG A 358 5.72 -6.02 31.60
C ARG A 358 6.86 -5.52 30.71
N LEU A 359 6.66 -4.41 30.01
CA LEU A 359 7.71 -3.77 29.21
C LEU A 359 8.93 -3.39 30.07
N HIS A 360 8.70 -3.00 31.33
CA HIS A 360 9.77 -2.76 32.31
C HIS A 360 10.43 -4.04 32.84
N GLU A 361 9.65 -5.11 33.04
CA GLU A 361 10.10 -6.32 33.76
C GLU A 361 10.77 -7.39 32.89
N HIS A 362 10.46 -7.50 31.59
CA HIS A 362 11.02 -8.55 30.74
C HIS A 362 12.50 -8.29 30.41
N HIS A 363 13.41 -9.07 31.00
CA HIS A 363 14.87 -8.99 30.84
C HIS A 363 15.41 -9.78 29.66
#